data_AF-A0A1A8RU73-F1
#
_entry.id   AF-A0A1A8RU73-F1
#
_cell.length_a   1.000
_cell.length_b   1.000
_cell.length_c   1.000
_cell.angle_alpha   90.00
_cell.angle_beta   90.00
_cell.angle_gamma   90.00
#
_symmetry.space_group_name_H-M   'P 1'
#
loop_
_entity.id
_entity.type
_entity.pdbx_description
1 polymer ?
#
loop_
_entity_poly.entity_id
_entity_poly.type
_entity_poly.pdbx_seq_one_letter_code
_entity_poly.pdbx_strand_id
1 'polypeptide(L)'
;NGIQETIKSRCDGKKVFELKVAELQTMDTCPEISKCLETVYTCIRATHKTICDGSTVHLKCGRRQVISVLGAYFGRQDKYTCSEGRTKLELKDRDCSKSVTDIVANKCNRENCCSIRVCTDDFGDPCPGTYKYLELAYECLSSK
;
A
#
# COMPACT_ATOMS: atom_id res chain seq x y z
N ASN A 1 -19.95 7.07 1.12
CA ASN A 1 -20.32 5.71 1.56
C ASN A 1 -19.07 5.01 2.08
N GLY A 2 -19.04 4.57 3.34
CA GLY A 2 -17.84 4.01 3.97
C GLY A 2 -17.24 2.77 3.29
N ILE A 3 -18.05 2.00 2.54
CA ILE A 3 -17.55 0.86 1.73
C ILE A 3 -16.59 1.32 0.64
N GLN A 4 -16.91 2.41 -0.05
CA GLN A 4 -16.08 2.91 -1.15
C GLN A 4 -14.70 3.34 -0.64
N GLU A 5 -14.64 4.02 0.51
CA GLU A 5 -13.39 4.43 1.15
C GLU A 5 -12.59 3.22 1.65
N THR A 6 -13.28 2.19 2.16
CA THR A 6 -12.65 0.92 2.57
C THR A 6 -12.01 0.22 1.37
N ILE A 7 -12.71 0.16 0.23
CA ILE A 7 -12.17 -0.47 -0.99
C ILE A 7 -10.98 0.34 -1.51
N LYS A 8 -11.12 1.66 -1.63
CA LYS A 8 -10.02 2.54 -2.08
C LYS A 8 -8.78 2.40 -1.21
N SER A 9 -8.93 2.46 0.12
CA SER A 9 -7.80 2.38 1.06
C SER A 9 -7.07 1.03 1.06
N ARG A 10 -7.70 -0.03 0.53
CA ARG A 10 -7.10 -1.36 0.40
C ARG A 10 -6.65 -1.71 -1.02
N CYS A 11 -7.22 -1.08 -2.05
CA CYS A 11 -7.00 -1.42 -3.46
C CYS A 11 -6.09 -0.41 -4.19
N ASP A 12 -6.22 0.88 -3.90
CA ASP A 12 -5.54 1.94 -4.68
C ASP A 12 -4.02 1.75 -4.61
N GLY A 13 -3.37 1.80 -5.78
CA GLY A 13 -1.93 1.59 -5.92
C GLY A 13 -1.45 0.13 -5.86
N LYS A 14 -2.33 -0.86 -5.64
CA LYS A 14 -1.97 -2.28 -5.76
C LYS A 14 -1.99 -2.75 -7.21
N LYS A 15 -1.13 -3.73 -7.54
CA LYS A 15 -1.15 -4.43 -8.84
C LYS A 15 -2.27 -5.47 -8.92
N VAL A 16 -2.52 -6.14 -7.79
CA VAL A 16 -3.53 -7.17 -7.59
C VAL A 16 -4.07 -6.97 -6.17
N PHE A 17 -5.38 -7.08 -6.01
CA PHE A 17 -6.04 -6.99 -4.72
C PHE A 17 -7.12 -8.05 -4.64
N GLU A 18 -7.09 -8.86 -3.57
CA GLU A 18 -8.13 -9.83 -3.26
C GLU A 18 -9.00 -9.26 -2.15
N LEU A 19 -10.31 -9.26 -2.36
CA LEU A 19 -11.30 -8.76 -1.41
C LEU A 19 -12.33 -9.84 -1.12
N LYS A 20 -12.47 -10.22 0.15
CA LYS A 20 -13.64 -11.00 0.59
C LYS A 20 -14.75 -10.03 0.94
N VAL A 21 -15.86 -10.07 0.21
CA VAL A 21 -17.00 -9.17 0.42
C VAL A 21 -17.53 -9.25 1.86
N ALA A 22 -17.46 -10.44 2.49
CA ALA A 22 -17.85 -10.66 3.89
C ALA A 22 -16.99 -9.87 4.91
N GLU A 23 -15.79 -9.42 4.57
CA GLU A 23 -14.91 -8.63 5.45
C GLU A 23 -15.20 -7.13 5.39
N LEU A 24 -16.05 -6.69 4.46
CA LEU A 24 -16.58 -5.34 4.47
C LEU A 24 -17.54 -5.26 5.65
N GLN A 25 -17.14 -4.57 6.72
CA GLN A 25 -17.93 -4.39 7.95
C GLN A 25 -19.19 -3.54 7.67
N THR A 26 -20.15 -4.12 6.96
CA THR A 26 -21.42 -3.48 6.62
C THR A 26 -22.47 -3.91 7.63
N MET A 27 -23.24 -2.96 8.16
CA MET A 27 -24.49 -3.33 8.84
C MET A 27 -25.41 -4.01 7.83
N ASP A 28 -25.69 -5.27 8.08
CA ASP A 28 -26.61 -6.04 7.26
C ASP A 28 -28.04 -5.71 7.68
N THR A 29 -28.69 -4.83 6.92
CA THR A 29 -30.09 -4.43 7.15
C THR A 29 -31.10 -5.36 6.48
N CYS A 30 -30.65 -6.36 5.71
CA CYS A 30 -31.50 -7.27 4.93
C CYS A 30 -30.79 -8.61 4.68
N PRO A 31 -30.71 -9.49 5.70
CA PRO A 31 -29.91 -10.72 5.63
C PRO A 31 -30.49 -11.79 4.69
N GLU A 32 -31.79 -11.75 4.43
CA GLU A 32 -32.48 -12.69 3.52
C GLU A 32 -32.23 -12.40 2.03
N ILE A 33 -31.61 -11.26 1.72
CA ILE A 33 -31.36 -10.84 0.33
C ILE A 33 -29.90 -11.11 0.00
N SER A 34 -29.68 -11.92 -1.05
CA SER A 34 -28.34 -12.11 -1.61
C SER A 34 -27.82 -10.79 -2.17
N LYS A 35 -26.61 -10.41 -1.74
CA LYS A 35 -25.96 -9.16 -2.14
C LYS A 35 -24.77 -9.41 -3.03
N CYS A 36 -24.53 -8.48 -3.93
CA CYS A 36 -23.34 -8.46 -4.77
C CYS A 36 -22.59 -7.13 -4.57
N LEU A 37 -21.27 -7.19 -4.69
CA LEU A 37 -20.43 -6.00 -4.73
C LEU A 37 -20.11 -5.68 -6.19
N GLU A 38 -20.63 -4.55 -6.68
CA GLU A 38 -20.25 -4.01 -7.98
C GLU A 38 -19.13 -2.98 -7.78
N THR A 39 -18.04 -3.11 -8.52
CA THR A 39 -16.94 -2.14 -8.50
C THR A 39 -16.51 -1.76 -9.90
N VAL A 40 -16.09 -0.51 -10.06
CA VAL A 40 -15.46 -0.02 -11.27
C VAL A 40 -14.10 0.51 -10.87
N TYR A 41 -13.06 0.08 -11.58
CA TYR A 41 -11.68 0.49 -11.35
C TYR A 41 -11.01 0.87 -12.66
N THR A 42 -9.89 1.59 -12.55
CA THR A 42 -9.03 1.91 -13.68
C THR A 42 -7.60 1.51 -13.37
N CYS A 43 -6.87 1.06 -14.39
CA CYS A 43 -5.45 0.75 -14.26
C CYS A 43 -4.63 1.96 -14.71
N ILE A 44 -4.02 2.65 -13.74
CA ILE A 44 -3.11 3.76 -13.99
C ILE A 44 -1.69 3.21 -14.15
N ARG A 45 -0.94 3.73 -15.12
CA ARG A 45 0.47 3.34 -15.29
C ARG A 45 1.30 3.92 -14.14
N ALA A 46 1.76 3.04 -13.26
CA ALA A 46 2.53 3.41 -12.07
C ALA A 46 3.95 2.83 -12.08
N THR A 47 4.86 3.52 -11.41
CA THR A 47 6.16 2.97 -11.01
C THR A 47 6.02 2.30 -9.65
N HIS A 48 6.37 1.02 -9.57
CA HIS A 48 6.34 0.26 -8.33
C HIS A 48 7.73 0.09 -7.74
N LYS A 49 7.82 0.22 -6.41
CA LYS A 49 9.03 -0.01 -5.63
C LYS A 49 8.69 -0.90 -4.44
N THR A 50 9.62 -1.81 -4.13
CA THR A 50 9.58 -2.64 -2.92
C THR A 50 10.81 -2.32 -2.10
N ILE A 51 10.63 -1.96 -0.83
CA ILE A 51 11.70 -1.49 0.05
C ILE A 51 11.61 -2.25 1.38
N CYS A 52 12.68 -2.92 1.79
CA CYS A 52 12.71 -3.66 3.05
C CYS A 52 12.73 -2.73 4.27
N ASP A 53 12.15 -3.15 5.39
CA ASP A 53 12.22 -2.41 6.65
C ASP A 53 13.68 -2.15 7.07
N GLY A 54 13.98 -0.90 7.43
CA GLY A 54 15.32 -0.38 7.72
C GLY A 54 16.03 0.26 6.52
N SER A 55 15.48 0.16 5.30
CA SER A 55 16.08 0.74 4.10
C SER A 55 15.53 2.12 3.74
N THR A 56 16.22 2.85 2.87
CA THR A 56 15.78 4.16 2.35
C THR A 56 15.53 4.07 0.85
N VAL A 57 14.47 4.74 0.38
CA VAL A 57 14.16 4.87 -1.04
C VAL A 57 14.23 6.31 -1.50
N HIS A 58 14.73 6.50 -2.71
CA HIS A 58 14.78 7.78 -3.40
C HIS A 58 13.85 7.73 -4.61
N LEU A 59 12.81 8.56 -4.58
CA LEU A 59 11.88 8.78 -5.67
C LEU A 59 12.34 9.98 -6.47
N LYS A 60 12.20 9.90 -7.80
CA LYS A 60 12.59 10.99 -8.69
C LYS A 60 11.76 10.97 -9.96
N CYS A 61 11.25 12.14 -10.33
CA CYS A 61 10.58 12.38 -11.59
C CYS A 61 11.47 13.16 -12.58
N GLY A 62 11.11 13.13 -13.86
CA GLY A 62 11.80 13.87 -14.91
C GLY A 62 11.66 15.39 -14.75
N ARG A 63 12.26 16.14 -15.68
CA ARG A 63 12.14 17.61 -15.69
C ARG A 63 10.68 18.02 -15.82
N ARG A 64 10.26 19.04 -15.04
CA ARG A 64 8.88 19.56 -15.00
C ARG A 64 7.83 18.49 -14.66
N GLN A 65 8.21 17.50 -13.86
CA GLN A 65 7.30 16.52 -13.32
C GLN A 65 7.38 16.48 -11.79
N VAL A 66 6.28 16.07 -11.17
CA VAL A 66 6.16 15.93 -9.73
C VAL A 66 5.60 14.55 -9.39
N ILE A 67 5.98 14.06 -8.22
CA ILE A 67 5.54 12.77 -7.69
C ILE A 67 4.06 12.88 -7.27
N SER A 68 3.29 11.88 -7.66
CA SER A 68 1.95 11.60 -7.16
C SER A 68 1.91 10.17 -6.65
N VAL A 69 1.80 10.02 -5.33
CA VAL A 69 1.72 8.72 -4.66
C VAL A 69 0.32 8.15 -4.88
N LEU A 70 0.26 6.94 -5.43
CA LEU A 70 -0.98 6.24 -5.74
C LEU A 70 -1.39 5.24 -4.65
N GLY A 71 -0.40 4.69 -3.93
CA GLY A 71 -0.63 3.80 -2.81
C GLY A 71 0.68 3.36 -2.17
N ALA A 72 0.67 3.19 -0.86
CA ALA A 72 1.82 2.71 -0.11
C ALA A 72 1.35 1.78 1.02
N TYR A 73 1.88 0.56 1.06
CA TYR A 73 1.47 -0.47 2.01
C TYR A 73 2.67 -1.06 2.73
N PHE A 74 2.65 -1.02 4.05
CA PHE A 74 3.71 -1.55 4.90
C PHE A 74 3.26 -2.82 5.61
N GLY A 75 4.05 -3.89 5.50
CA GLY A 75 3.69 -5.20 6.06
C GLY A 75 4.44 -6.34 5.37
N ARG A 76 3.79 -7.51 5.27
CA ARG A 76 4.26 -8.68 4.53
C ARG A 76 3.08 -9.42 3.92
N GLN A 77 3.16 -9.66 2.63
CA GLN A 77 2.15 -10.41 1.86
C GLN A 77 2.69 -11.72 1.26
N ASP A 78 4.01 -11.92 1.28
CA ASP A 78 4.64 -13.12 0.74
C ASP A 78 5.90 -13.56 1.51
N LYS A 79 6.40 -14.76 1.18
CA LYS A 79 7.52 -15.41 1.87
C LYS A 79 8.91 -14.95 1.37
N TYR A 80 9.01 -14.45 0.16
CA TYR A 80 10.26 -14.32 -0.59
C TYR A 80 10.78 -12.87 -0.61
N THR A 81 9.88 -11.90 -0.59
CA THR A 81 10.22 -10.49 -0.58
C THR A 81 10.95 -10.14 0.71
N CYS A 82 12.13 -9.52 0.58
CA CYS A 82 12.96 -9.11 1.72
C CYS A 82 13.24 -10.26 2.71
N SER A 83 13.47 -11.48 2.22
CA SER A 83 13.63 -12.68 3.05
C SER A 83 15.07 -13.03 3.41
N GLU A 84 16.05 -12.39 2.78
CA GLU A 84 17.46 -12.70 2.98
C GLU A 84 17.89 -12.45 4.44
N GLY A 85 18.54 -13.44 5.06
CA GLY A 85 18.97 -13.38 6.45
C GLY A 85 17.85 -13.44 7.49
N ARG A 86 16.59 -13.70 7.10
CA ARG A 86 15.44 -13.73 8.01
C ARG A 86 15.05 -15.13 8.44
N THR A 87 14.57 -15.24 9.67
CA THR A 87 14.09 -16.50 10.24
C THR A 87 12.73 -16.90 9.66
N LYS A 88 12.39 -18.19 9.76
CA LYS A 88 11.06 -18.67 9.35
C LYS A 88 9.92 -18.02 10.13
N LEU A 89 10.17 -17.61 11.39
CA LEU A 89 9.19 -16.96 12.23
C LEU A 89 8.88 -15.54 11.73
N GLU A 90 9.91 -14.76 11.39
CA GLU A 90 9.77 -13.40 10.84
C GLU A 90 9.07 -13.36 9.48
N LEU A 91 9.04 -14.48 8.74
CA LEU A 91 8.44 -14.62 7.41
C LEU A 91 7.10 -15.38 7.43
N LYS A 92 6.58 -15.70 8.62
CA LYS A 92 5.39 -16.56 8.78
C LYS A 92 4.10 -15.84 8.42
N ASP A 93 3.91 -14.63 8.96
CA ASP A 93 2.72 -13.83 8.72
C ASP A 93 2.78 -13.19 7.33
N ARG A 94 1.76 -13.50 6.52
CA ARG A 94 1.63 -13.05 5.12
C ARG A 94 0.29 -12.36 4.89
N ASP A 95 -0.49 -12.17 5.95
CA ASP A 95 -1.75 -11.43 5.91
C ASP A 95 -1.60 -10.14 6.73
N CYS A 96 -0.42 -9.52 6.59
CA CYS A 96 -0.07 -8.30 7.28
C CYS A 96 0.09 -7.18 6.25
N SER A 97 -0.84 -6.23 6.25
CA SER A 97 -0.74 -5.06 5.39
C SER A 97 -1.45 -3.88 6.04
N LYS A 98 -0.75 -2.74 6.12
CA LYS A 98 -1.31 -1.47 6.58
C LYS A 98 -1.04 -0.41 5.53
N SER A 99 -2.09 0.33 5.15
CA SER A 99 -1.91 1.50 4.29
C SER A 99 -1.14 2.58 5.07
N VAL A 100 -0.05 3.04 4.47
CA VAL A 100 0.78 4.17 4.91
C VAL A 100 0.84 5.24 3.82
N THR A 101 -0.13 5.20 2.91
CA THR A 101 -0.24 6.08 1.73
C THR A 101 -0.18 7.54 2.14
N ASP A 102 -0.94 7.94 3.16
CA ASP A 102 -0.98 9.33 3.61
C ASP A 102 0.37 9.82 4.15
N ILE A 103 1.11 8.95 4.87
CA ILE A 103 2.45 9.28 5.40
C ILE A 103 3.41 9.56 4.24
N VAL A 104 3.41 8.69 3.23
CA VAL A 104 4.30 8.82 2.07
C VAL A 104 3.86 9.98 1.16
N ALA A 105 2.56 10.14 0.92
CA ALA A 105 1.96 11.20 0.15
C ALA A 105 2.27 12.58 0.75
N ASN A 106 2.09 12.76 2.06
CA ASN A 106 2.39 14.01 2.76
C ASN A 106 3.87 14.41 2.62
N LYS A 107 4.77 13.44 2.51
CA LYS A 107 6.20 13.68 2.38
C LYS A 107 6.66 13.92 0.93
N CYS A 108 6.01 13.30 -0.04
CA CYS A 108 6.53 13.23 -1.41
C CYS A 108 5.65 13.85 -2.49
N ASN A 109 4.35 14.04 -2.26
CA ASN A 109 3.48 14.58 -3.30
C ASN A 109 3.90 16.00 -3.66
N ARG A 110 3.84 16.31 -4.95
CA ARG A 110 4.24 17.62 -5.53
C ARG A 110 5.74 17.90 -5.50
N GLU A 111 6.56 17.00 -4.95
CA GLU A 111 8.01 17.11 -5.04
C GLU A 111 8.53 16.46 -6.33
N ASN A 112 9.62 16.97 -6.88
CA ASN A 112 10.30 16.31 -8.00
C ASN A 112 11.16 15.14 -7.53
N CYS A 113 11.73 15.25 -6.33
CA CYS A 113 12.59 14.26 -5.69
C CYS A 113 12.15 14.09 -4.23
N CYS A 114 12.04 12.84 -3.75
CA CYS A 114 11.67 12.55 -2.37
C CYS A 114 12.51 11.41 -1.81
N SER A 115 12.87 11.48 -0.53
CA SER A 115 13.58 10.40 0.16
C SER A 115 12.80 9.93 1.39
N ILE A 116 12.57 8.63 1.47
CA ILE A 116 11.77 8.01 2.53
C ILE A 116 12.60 6.93 3.19
N ARG A 117 12.78 7.03 4.51
CA ARG A 117 13.26 5.92 5.32
C ARG A 117 12.06 5.03 5.63
N VAL A 118 12.16 3.75 5.29
CA VAL A 118 11.14 2.75 5.62
C VAL A 118 11.51 2.15 6.96
N CYS A 119 10.77 2.51 8.00
CA CYS A 119 11.01 2.01 9.34
C CYS A 119 9.70 1.80 10.09
N THR A 120 9.65 0.72 10.87
CA THR A 120 8.52 0.43 11.77
C THR A 120 8.20 1.60 12.71
N ASP A 121 9.19 2.35 13.19
CA ASP A 121 8.95 3.51 14.08
C ASP A 121 8.17 4.64 13.39
N ASP A 122 8.43 4.85 12.10
CA ASP A 122 7.83 5.94 11.31
C ASP A 122 6.42 5.56 10.79
N PHE A 123 6.19 4.27 10.52
CA PHE A 123 4.97 3.75 9.89
C PHE A 123 4.02 3.04 10.88
N GLY A 124 4.51 2.75 12.09
CA GLY A 124 3.88 1.88 13.07
C GLY A 124 4.02 0.40 12.73
N ASP A 125 3.75 -0.47 13.71
CA ASP A 125 3.86 -1.92 13.54
C ASP A 125 2.50 -2.60 13.36
N PRO A 126 2.13 -3.03 12.15
CA PRO A 126 0.89 -3.78 11.92
C PRO A 126 0.96 -5.26 12.33
N CYS A 127 2.15 -5.83 12.48
CA CYS A 127 2.34 -7.24 12.81
C CYS A 127 3.69 -7.45 13.55
N PRO A 128 3.70 -7.31 14.89
CA PRO A 128 4.90 -7.46 15.70
C PRO A 128 5.55 -8.84 15.52
N GLY A 129 6.89 -8.85 15.42
CA GLY A 129 7.68 -10.06 15.20
C GLY A 129 7.76 -10.53 13.74
N THR A 130 7.05 -9.86 12.82
CA THR A 130 7.15 -10.08 11.38
C THR A 130 8.09 -9.05 10.75
N TYR A 131 9.02 -9.51 9.91
CA TYR A 131 9.89 -8.61 9.15
C TYR A 131 9.13 -8.04 7.96
N LYS A 132 9.06 -6.73 7.82
CA LYS A 132 8.16 -6.04 6.88
C LYS A 132 8.90 -5.45 5.69
N TYR A 133 8.12 -5.01 4.71
CA TYR A 133 8.56 -4.21 3.58
C TYR A 133 7.45 -3.24 3.17
N LEU A 134 7.86 -2.16 2.51
CA LEU A 134 6.98 -1.20 1.87
C LEU A 134 6.79 -1.59 0.41
N GLU A 135 5.53 -1.73 0.00
CA GLU A 135 5.13 -1.71 -1.40
C GLU A 135 4.60 -0.32 -1.75
N LEU A 136 5.27 0.37 -2.66
CA LEU A 136 4.96 1.74 -3.05
C LEU A 136 4.64 1.80 -4.54
N ALA A 137 3.53 2.46 -4.89
CA ALA A 137 3.17 2.84 -6.23
C ALA A 137 3.08 4.37 -6.34
N TYR A 138 3.75 4.95 -7.33
CA TYR A 138 3.67 6.37 -7.63
C TYR A 138 3.75 6.61 -9.14
N GLU A 139 3.29 7.78 -9.56
CA GLU A 139 3.45 8.28 -10.92
C GLU A 139 4.13 9.65 -10.93
N CYS A 140 4.56 10.06 -12.11
CA CYS A 140 5.14 11.38 -12.35
C CYS A 140 4.20 12.20 -13.22
N LEU A 141 3.54 13.18 -12.61
CA LEU A 141 2.62 14.09 -13.29
C LEU A 141 3.37 15.31 -13.79
N SER A 142 2.97 15.84 -14.94
CA SER A 142 3.51 17.12 -15.42
C SER A 142 3.15 18.25 -14.45
N SER A 143 4.15 18.98 -13.96
CA SER A 143 3.96 20.26 -13.30
C SER A 143 3.67 21.28 -14.39
N LYS A 144 2.44 21.80 -14.42
CA LYS A 144 2.15 22.99 -15.21
C LYS A 144 2.83 24.21 -14.61
#